data_AF-A0A924N035-F1
#
_entry.id   AF-A0A924N035-F1
#
_cell.length_a   1.000
_cell.length_b   1.000
_cell.length_c   1.000
_cell.angle_alpha   90.00
_cell.angle_beta   90.00
_cell.angle_gamma   90.00
#
_symmetry.space_group_name_H-M   'P 1'
#
loop_
_entity.id
_entity.type
_entity.pdbx_description
1 polymer ?
#
loop_
_entity_poly.entity_id
_entity_poly.type
_entity_poly.pdbx_seq_one_letter_code
_entity_poly.pdbx_strand_id
1 'polypeptide(L)'
;RATARAALRRDVLVVPPPGSRTSPTDAFLDAVHPRVAVIQVGYRSRYGHPAPDVVARYAARGIPVVRSDHCGAWRWDGGSAQCTRTLRRRYWQWRGAREPLTPARVGPVPDP
;
A
#
# COMPACT_ATOMS: atom_id res chain seq x y z
N ARG A 1 -0.86 26.79 -23.56
CA ARG A 1 -0.53 26.92 -22.11
C ARG A 1 -0.98 25.65 -21.42
N ALA A 2 -0.05 24.81 -20.97
CA ALA A 2 -0.38 23.57 -20.28
C ALA A 2 -1.03 23.89 -18.92
N THR A 3 -2.24 23.39 -18.70
CA THR A 3 -2.88 23.40 -17.39
C THR A 3 -2.06 22.50 -16.46
N ALA A 4 -1.38 23.09 -15.49
CA ALA A 4 -0.80 22.34 -14.39
C ALA A 4 -1.94 21.58 -13.71
N ARG A 5 -2.01 20.27 -13.97
CA ARG A 5 -3.01 19.36 -13.42
C ARG A 5 -2.79 19.34 -11.92
N ALA A 6 -3.57 20.12 -11.16
CA ALA A 6 -3.47 20.18 -9.71
C ALA A 6 -3.50 18.76 -9.16
N ALA A 7 -2.41 18.35 -8.50
CA ALA A 7 -2.27 16.99 -7.98
C ALA A 7 -3.48 16.67 -7.11
N LEU A 8 -4.20 15.63 -7.47
CA LEU A 8 -5.41 15.22 -6.78
C LEU A 8 -4.96 14.46 -5.52
N ARG A 9 -4.44 15.17 -4.50
CA ARG A 9 -3.94 14.52 -3.27
C ARG A 9 -5.07 13.66 -2.68
N ARG A 10 -4.79 12.38 -2.47
CA ARG A 10 -5.69 11.41 -1.81
C ARG A 10 -4.94 10.78 -0.65
N ASP A 11 -5.61 10.54 0.47
CA ASP A 11 -4.96 9.87 1.61
C ASP A 11 -4.68 8.41 1.30
N VAL A 12 -5.62 7.71 0.67
CA VAL A 12 -5.54 6.27 0.43
C VAL A 12 -5.84 5.95 -1.03
N LEU A 13 -4.97 5.15 -1.65
CA LEU A 13 -5.24 4.51 -2.93
C LEU A 13 -5.48 3.02 -2.72
N VAL A 14 -6.67 2.54 -3.03
CA VAL A 14 -6.94 1.10 -3.16
C VAL A 14 -6.45 0.65 -4.52
N VAL A 15 -5.44 -0.21 -4.54
CA VAL A 15 -4.81 -0.66 -5.78
C VAL A 15 -5.73 -1.67 -6.46
N PRO A 16 -6.14 -1.45 -7.72
CA PRO A 16 -6.99 -2.39 -8.44
C PRO A 16 -6.38 -3.80 -8.51
N PRO A 17 -7.15 -4.86 -8.21
CA PRO A 17 -6.69 -6.24 -8.35
C PRO A 17 -6.50 -6.61 -9.83
N PRO A 18 -5.70 -7.65 -10.09
CA PRO A 18 -4.38 -7.44 -10.65
C PRO A 18 -4.37 -6.42 -11.78
N GLY A 19 -3.68 -5.31 -11.54
CA GLY A 19 -3.27 -4.39 -12.56
C GLY A 19 -2.72 -5.15 -13.76
N SER A 20 -3.40 -5.02 -14.89
CA SER A 20 -2.78 -5.30 -16.18
C SER A 20 -1.40 -4.64 -16.17
N ARG A 21 -0.42 -5.19 -16.89
CA ARG A 21 0.95 -4.61 -17.03
C ARG A 21 0.98 -3.09 -17.29
N THR A 22 -0.16 -2.52 -17.68
CA THR A 22 -0.47 -1.13 -17.99
C THR A 22 -1.11 -0.30 -16.85
N SER A 23 -1.38 -0.80 -15.65
CA SER A 23 -2.05 -0.02 -14.60
C SER A 23 -1.61 -0.35 -13.16
N PRO A 24 -1.44 0.65 -12.27
CA PRO A 24 -1.44 2.08 -12.55
C PRO A 24 -0.19 2.51 -13.33
N THR A 25 -0.38 3.42 -14.29
CA THR A 25 0.73 4.06 -15.02
C THR A 25 1.47 5.02 -14.11
N ASP A 26 2.72 5.32 -14.46
CA ASP A 26 3.50 6.36 -13.78
C ASP A 26 2.74 7.69 -13.72
N ALA A 27 2.15 8.12 -14.85
CA ALA A 27 1.35 9.33 -14.93
C ALA A 27 0.13 9.33 -14.00
N PHE A 28 -0.49 8.16 -13.75
CA PHE A 28 -1.59 8.05 -12.79
C PHE A 28 -1.09 8.22 -11.35
N LEU A 29 0.01 7.55 -11.01
CA LEU A 29 0.60 7.66 -9.67
C LEU A 29 1.11 9.07 -9.39
N ASP A 30 1.66 9.75 -10.38
CA ASP A 30 2.12 11.14 -10.27
C ASP A 30 0.94 12.11 -10.09
N ALA A 31 -0.18 11.87 -10.77
CA ALA A 31 -1.36 12.71 -10.68
C ALA A 31 -2.13 12.55 -9.36
N VAL A 32 -2.23 11.32 -8.83
CA VAL A 32 -2.95 11.01 -7.59
C VAL A 32 -2.07 11.21 -6.35
N HIS A 33 -0.79 10.87 -6.45
CA HIS A 33 0.22 10.97 -5.40
C HIS A 33 -0.34 10.61 -3.99
N PRO A 34 -0.83 9.37 -3.81
CA PRO A 34 -1.49 8.98 -2.57
C PRO A 34 -0.52 8.90 -1.39
N ARG A 35 -1.01 9.10 -0.17
CA ARG A 35 -0.17 8.95 1.05
C ARG A 35 0.09 7.50 1.43
N VAL A 36 -0.80 6.59 1.05
CA VAL A 36 -0.63 5.14 1.21
C VAL A 36 -1.36 4.39 0.10
N ALA A 37 -0.76 3.31 -0.40
CA ALA A 37 -1.38 2.39 -1.35
C ALA A 37 -1.71 1.05 -0.67
N VAL A 38 -2.89 0.49 -0.95
CA VAL A 38 -3.37 -0.75 -0.34
C VAL A 38 -3.60 -1.79 -1.41
N ILE A 39 -2.82 -2.87 -1.38
CA ILE A 39 -2.88 -3.96 -2.35
C ILE A 39 -3.63 -5.14 -1.72
N GLN A 40 -4.74 -5.52 -2.36
CA GLN A 40 -5.43 -6.76 -2.05
C GLN A 40 -4.78 -7.92 -2.79
N VAL A 41 -4.16 -8.81 -2.04
CA VAL A 41 -3.44 -9.96 -2.56
C VAL A 41 -3.53 -11.14 -1.59
N GLY A 42 -3.56 -12.34 -2.17
CA GLY A 42 -3.51 -13.61 -1.43
C GLY A 42 -2.07 -13.97 -1.02
N TYR A 43 -1.93 -14.61 0.14
CA TYR A 43 -0.64 -15.10 0.61
C TYR A 43 -0.04 -16.11 -0.37
N ARG A 44 1.23 -15.90 -0.76
CA ARG A 44 1.94 -16.71 -1.77
C ARG A 44 1.12 -16.88 -3.05
N SER A 45 0.56 -15.79 -3.56
CA SER A 45 -0.20 -15.78 -4.82
C SER A 45 0.52 -16.57 -5.92
N ARG A 46 -0.12 -17.63 -6.42
CA ARG A 46 0.42 -18.47 -7.51
C ARG A 46 0.59 -17.74 -8.84
N TYR A 47 -0.03 -16.58 -8.98
CA TYR A 47 0.04 -15.72 -10.16
C TYR A 47 1.19 -14.71 -10.10
N GLY A 48 2.03 -14.76 -9.04
CA GLY A 48 3.15 -13.84 -8.88
C GLY A 48 2.76 -12.43 -8.45
N HIS A 49 1.60 -12.27 -7.79
CA HIS A 49 1.15 -10.96 -7.30
C HIS A 49 1.62 -10.65 -5.86
N PRO A 50 1.83 -9.36 -5.53
CA PRO A 50 1.95 -8.25 -6.47
C PRO A 50 3.22 -8.41 -7.31
N ALA A 51 3.14 -7.98 -8.58
CA ALA A 51 4.31 -8.05 -9.45
C ALA A 51 5.42 -7.13 -8.91
N PRO A 52 6.70 -7.54 -8.95
CA PRO A 52 7.80 -6.75 -8.36
C PRO A 52 7.92 -5.33 -8.94
N ASP A 53 7.65 -5.17 -10.24
CA ASP A 53 7.69 -3.88 -10.93
C ASP A 53 6.61 -2.92 -10.42
N VAL A 54 5.40 -3.43 -10.12
CA VAL A 54 4.33 -2.64 -9.50
C VAL A 54 4.78 -2.11 -8.15
N VAL A 55 5.34 -2.97 -7.28
CA VAL A 55 5.83 -2.56 -5.96
C VAL A 55 6.95 -1.53 -6.08
N ALA A 56 7.86 -1.71 -7.04
CA ALA A 56 8.95 -0.79 -7.30
C ALA A 56 8.47 0.61 -7.71
N ARG A 57 7.38 0.73 -8.52
CA ARG A 57 6.81 2.03 -8.93
C ARG A 57 6.31 2.86 -7.73
N TYR A 58 5.73 2.21 -6.73
CA TYR A 58 5.30 2.87 -5.49
C TYR A 58 6.50 3.27 -4.63
N ALA A 59 7.47 2.36 -4.47
CA ALA A 59 8.68 2.61 -3.70
C ALA A 59 9.50 3.78 -4.26
N ALA A 60 9.65 3.87 -5.59
CA ALA A 60 10.35 4.96 -6.27
C ALA A 60 9.72 6.35 -6.02
N ARG A 61 8.45 6.39 -5.60
CA ARG A 61 7.71 7.62 -5.28
C ARG A 61 7.58 7.87 -3.77
N GLY A 62 8.20 7.04 -2.95
CA GLY A 62 8.06 7.09 -1.49
C GLY A 62 6.64 6.81 -1.00
N ILE A 63 5.80 6.13 -1.81
CA ILE A 63 4.43 5.77 -1.43
C ILE A 63 4.49 4.45 -0.64
N PRO A 64 4.14 4.44 0.65
CA PRO A 64 4.07 3.23 1.45
C PRO A 64 3.01 2.27 0.90
N VAL A 65 3.32 0.97 0.91
CA VAL A 65 2.42 -0.08 0.43
C VAL A 65 1.98 -0.99 1.58
N VAL A 66 0.67 -1.12 1.76
CA VAL A 66 0.05 -2.10 2.66
C VAL A 66 -0.43 -3.29 1.84
N ARG A 67 -0.09 -4.50 2.25
CA ARG A 67 -0.57 -5.73 1.60
C ARG A 67 -1.48 -6.54 2.52
N SER A 68 -2.63 -6.97 2.02
CA SER A 68 -3.59 -7.77 2.81
C SER A 68 -3.07 -9.14 3.20
N ASP A 69 -2.17 -9.74 2.42
CA ASP A 69 -1.55 -11.03 2.76
C ASP A 69 -0.61 -10.97 3.97
N HIS A 70 -0.13 -9.78 4.33
CA HIS A 70 0.64 -9.53 5.56
C HIS A 70 -0.21 -8.88 6.66
N CYS A 71 -1.08 -7.93 6.31
CA CYS A 71 -1.84 -7.13 7.27
C CYS A 71 -3.11 -7.83 7.79
N GLY A 72 -3.70 -8.72 6.98
CA GLY A 72 -5.07 -9.20 7.16
C GLY A 72 -6.04 -8.11 6.71
N ALA A 73 -7.18 -7.96 7.40
CA ALA A 73 -8.00 -6.76 7.20
C ALA A 73 -7.23 -5.53 7.70
N TRP A 74 -7.04 -4.57 6.80
CA TRP A 74 -6.52 -3.24 7.08
C TRP A 74 -7.71 -2.32 7.36
N ARG A 75 -7.73 -1.69 8.53
CA ARG A 75 -8.77 -0.73 8.92
C ARG A 75 -8.16 0.66 8.98
N TRP A 76 -8.87 1.63 8.42
CA TRP A 76 -8.46 3.02 8.40
C TRP A 76 -9.65 3.89 8.80
N ASP A 77 -9.40 4.87 9.66
CA ASP A 77 -10.43 5.74 10.27
C ASP A 77 -10.29 7.22 9.88
N GLY A 78 -9.37 7.55 8.95
CA GLY A 78 -9.09 8.92 8.54
C GLY A 78 -7.77 9.48 9.08
N GLY A 79 -7.12 8.82 10.06
CA GLY A 79 -5.84 9.28 10.60
C GLY A 79 -4.96 8.19 11.20
N SER A 80 -5.56 7.06 11.59
CA SER A 80 -4.88 5.90 12.11
C SER A 80 -5.20 4.67 11.26
N ALA A 81 -4.28 3.71 11.27
CA ALA A 81 -4.46 2.47 10.53
C ALA A 81 -4.06 1.26 11.36
N GLN A 82 -4.84 0.18 11.22
CA GLN A 82 -4.68 -1.03 12.01
C GLN A 82 -4.66 -2.28 11.13
N CYS A 83 -3.70 -3.16 11.40
CA CYS A 83 -3.63 -4.48 10.79
C CYS A 83 -4.17 -5.55 11.73
N THR A 84 -5.18 -6.28 11.27
CA THR A 84 -5.81 -7.33 12.07
C THR A 84 -4.81 -8.42 12.48
N ARG A 85 -3.81 -8.75 11.65
CA ARG A 85 -2.74 -9.71 12.02
C ARG A 85 -1.78 -9.18 13.11
N THR A 86 -1.68 -7.86 13.29
CA THR A 86 -0.92 -7.26 14.40
C THR A 86 -1.74 -7.24 15.68
N LEU A 87 -3.04 -6.92 15.59
CA LEU A 87 -3.92 -6.82 16.74
C LEU A 87 -4.37 -8.17 17.29
N ARG A 88 -4.61 -9.15 16.42
CA ARG A 88 -5.11 -10.49 16.78
C ARG A 88 -4.04 -11.55 16.55
N ARG A 89 -2.80 -11.27 16.97
CA ARG A 89 -1.69 -12.24 16.90
C ARG A 89 -2.06 -13.50 17.66
N ARG A 90 -2.42 -14.55 16.94
CA ARG A 90 -2.55 -15.89 17.51
C ARG A 90 -1.28 -16.68 17.23
N TYR A 91 -0.89 -17.58 18.12
CA TYR A 91 0.37 -18.32 17.97
C TYR A 91 0.42 -19.17 16.68
N TRP A 92 -0.72 -19.59 16.16
CA TRP A 92 -0.85 -20.31 14.88
C TRP A 92 -0.89 -19.40 13.64
N GLN A 93 -0.96 -18.07 13.81
CA GLN A 93 -0.74 -17.11 12.72
C GLN A 93 0.77 -16.92 12.58
N TRP A 94 1.39 -17.94 12.00
CA TRP A 94 2.82 -18.11 11.75
C TRP A 94 3.58 -16.82 11.38
N ARG A 95 4.77 -16.64 11.98
CA ARG A 95 5.74 -15.58 11.65
C ARG A 95 6.94 -16.20 10.93
N GLY A 96 6.89 -16.20 9.60
CA GLY A 96 8.02 -16.59 8.77
C GLY A 96 9.05 -15.51 8.61
N ALA A 97 10.31 -15.88 8.82
CA ALA A 97 11.57 -15.22 8.45
C ALA A 97 11.58 -13.68 8.43
N ARG A 98 11.95 -13.13 9.59
CA ARG A 98 12.92 -12.03 9.80
C ARG A 98 13.29 -11.22 8.55
N GLU A 99 12.38 -10.39 8.07
CA GLU A 99 12.74 -9.13 7.44
C GLU A 99 12.23 -8.05 8.39
N PRO A 100 13.03 -7.06 8.80
CA PRO A 100 12.51 -5.94 9.55
C PRO A 100 11.60 -5.16 8.60
N LEU A 101 10.32 -5.53 8.58
CA LEU A 101 9.29 -4.54 8.41
C LEU A 101 9.45 -3.63 9.61
N THR A 102 10.23 -2.55 9.45
CA THR A 102 9.99 -1.35 10.23
C THR A 102 8.48 -1.19 10.21
N PRO A 103 7.78 -1.34 11.35
CA PRO A 103 6.36 -1.06 11.34
C PRO A 103 6.30 0.37 10.82
N ALA A 104 5.59 0.58 9.72
CA ALA A 104 5.14 1.91 9.38
C ALA A 104 4.19 2.32 10.52
N ARG A 105 4.76 2.71 11.66
CA ARG A 105 4.20 3.75 12.49
C ARG A 105 4.23 4.95 11.57
N VAL A 106 3.16 5.12 10.82
CA VAL A 106 2.81 6.45 10.36
C VAL A 106 2.59 7.20 11.66
N GLY A 107 3.57 8.02 12.03
CA GLY A 107 3.41 8.95 13.14
C GLY A 107 2.19 9.84 12.89
N PRO A 108 1.76 10.63 13.88
CA PRO A 108 0.70 11.60 13.64
C PRO A 108 1.02 12.40 12.38
N VAL A 109 0.01 12.53 11.53
CA VAL A 109 0.04 13.41 10.36
C VAL A 109 0.43 14.80 10.87
N PRO A 110 1.54 15.41 10.45
CA PRO A 110 1.78 16.80 10.80
C PRO A 110 0.67 17.64 10.16
N ASP A 111 -0.01 18.42 11.00
CA ASP A 111 -0.95 19.45 10.57
C ASP A 111 -0.22 20.49 9.70
N PRO A 112 -0.93 21.21 8.80
CA PRO A 112 -0.34 22.25 7.97
C PRO A 112 0.31 23.38 8.79
#